data_AF-A0A6I5CGA5-F1
#
_entry.id   AF-A0A6I5CGA5-F1
#
_cell.length_a   1.000
_cell.length_b   1.000
_cell.length_c   1.000
_cell.angle_alpha   90.00
_cell.angle_beta   90.00
_cell.angle_gamma   90.00
#
_symmetry.space_group_name_H-M   'P 1'
#
loop_
_entity.id
_entity.type
_entity.pdbx_description
1 polymer ?
#
loop_
_entity_poly.entity_id
_entity_poly.type
_entity_poly.pdbx_seq_one_letter_code
_entity_poly.pdbx_strand_id
1 'polypeptide(L)'
;AERSTGPDRVLVVGTRFGLGYMLHGGASPLLGPGSFGHPGRGGALGFADPETGTAFGYVTNGFRGSVTADPRAQALVRAVRTALTRLA
;
A
#
# COMPACT_ATOMS: atom_id res chain seq x y z
N ALA A 1 0.43 13.81 6.44
CA ALA A 1 -0.65 14.60 5.82
C ALA A 1 -0.53 14.53 4.30
N GLU A 2 -1.66 14.55 3.59
CA GLU A 2 -1.72 14.56 2.12
C GLU A 2 -1.11 15.86 1.56
N ARG A 3 -0.32 15.73 0.50
CA ARG A 3 0.36 16.84 -0.20
C ARG A 3 0.00 16.90 -1.68
N SER A 4 -0.40 15.78 -2.26
CA SER A 4 -0.88 15.70 -3.64
C SER A 4 -1.93 14.60 -3.77
N THR A 5 -2.98 14.87 -4.53
CA THR A 5 -4.06 13.94 -4.83
C THR A 5 -4.60 14.24 -6.23
N GLY A 6 -4.93 13.20 -6.98
CA GLY A 6 -5.55 13.34 -8.30
C GLY A 6 -4.85 12.51 -9.38
N PRO A 7 -5.12 12.83 -10.66
CA PRO A 7 -4.58 12.08 -11.79
C PRO A 7 -3.06 12.18 -11.89
N ASP A 8 -2.39 11.04 -11.82
CA ASP A 8 -0.97 10.94 -12.11
C ASP A 8 -0.75 10.86 -13.63
N ARG A 9 0.02 11.80 -14.19
CA ARG A 9 0.27 11.87 -15.65
C ARG A 9 1.20 10.75 -16.14
N VAL A 10 1.98 10.14 -15.25
CA VAL A 10 2.93 9.08 -15.58
C VAL A 10 2.28 7.71 -15.37
N LEU A 11 1.63 7.52 -14.22
CA LEU A 11 0.99 6.25 -13.88
C LEU A 11 -0.42 6.12 -14.47
N VAL A 12 -1.02 7.21 -14.94
CA VAL A 12 -2.34 7.27 -15.59
C VAL A 12 -3.46 6.72 -14.69
N VAL A 13 -3.29 6.86 -13.38
CA VAL A 13 -4.25 6.47 -12.34
C VAL A 13 -4.34 7.57 -11.28
N GLY A 14 -5.41 7.55 -10.48
CA GLY A 14 -5.52 8.46 -9.34
C GLY A 14 -4.55 8.06 -8.22
N THR A 15 -3.60 8.94 -7.88
CA THR A 15 -2.63 8.72 -6.80
C THR A 15 -2.83 9.69 -5.66
N ARG A 16 -2.28 9.33 -4.49
CA ARG A 16 -2.31 10.13 -3.27
C ARG A 16 -0.96 10.05 -2.60
N PHE A 17 -0.35 11.19 -2.31
CA PHE A 17 1.00 11.27 -1.76
C PHE A 17 1.08 12.20 -0.55
N GLY A 18 1.91 11.80 0.41
CA GLY A 18 2.46 12.67 1.43
C GLY A 18 3.84 13.21 1.01
N LEU A 19 4.72 13.46 1.99
CA LEU A 19 6.12 13.83 1.72
C LEU A 19 6.97 12.56 1.53
N GLY A 20 6.96 11.99 0.32
CA GLY A 20 7.79 10.84 -0.07
C GLY A 20 7.11 9.47 0.00
N TYR A 21 5.90 9.39 0.57
CA TYR A 21 5.14 8.14 0.69
C TYR A 21 3.84 8.20 -0.13
N MET A 22 3.43 7.07 -0.71
CA MET A 22 2.05 6.88 -1.15
C MET A 22 1.15 6.70 0.07
N LEU A 23 -0.05 7.26 0.00
CA LEU A 23 -1.09 7.11 1.02
C LEU A 23 -2.08 6.02 0.60
N HIS A 24 -2.81 5.48 1.58
CA HIS A 24 -3.89 4.55 1.31
C HIS A 24 -4.88 5.10 0.26
N GLY A 25 -5.19 4.32 -0.76
CA GLY A 25 -6.14 4.69 -1.81
C GLY A 25 -6.22 3.65 -2.92
N GLY A 26 -6.99 3.92 -3.98
CA GLY A 26 -7.19 2.96 -5.07
C GLY A 26 -5.89 2.50 -5.74
N ALA A 27 -4.96 3.41 -6.01
CA ALA A 27 -3.66 3.06 -6.58
C ALA A 27 -2.69 2.39 -5.58
N SER A 28 -2.90 2.53 -4.28
CA SER A 28 -2.09 1.88 -3.24
C SER A 28 -2.97 1.45 -2.07
N PRO A 29 -3.70 0.32 -2.20
CA PRO A 29 -4.52 -0.18 -1.10
C PRO A 29 -3.62 -0.72 0.00
N LEU A 30 -3.77 -0.18 1.21
CA LEU A 30 -2.98 -0.52 2.41
C LEU A 30 -3.89 -1.04 3.54
N LEU A 31 -3.39 -1.10 4.77
CA LEU A 31 -4.12 -1.63 5.93
C LEU A 31 -5.23 -0.71 6.45
N GLY A 32 -5.11 0.60 6.35
CA GLY A 32 -6.13 1.52 6.84
C GLY A 32 -6.04 2.91 6.22
N PRO A 33 -7.04 3.77 6.45
CA PRO A 33 -7.03 5.14 5.90
C PRO A 33 -5.83 5.99 6.33
N GLY A 34 -5.25 5.74 7.51
CA GLY A 34 -4.04 6.40 8.01
C GLY A 34 -2.73 5.75 7.58
N SER A 35 -2.79 4.60 6.88
CA SER A 35 -1.59 3.92 6.41
C SER A 35 -0.81 4.75 5.38
N PHE A 36 0.51 4.65 5.44
CA PHE A 36 1.44 5.27 4.49
C PHE A 36 2.61 4.34 4.17
N GLY A 37 3.11 4.40 2.93
CA GLY A 37 4.16 3.51 2.48
C GLY A 37 4.48 3.67 1.00
N HIS A 38 4.85 2.57 0.34
CA HIS A 38 5.12 2.57 -1.09
C HIS A 38 5.05 1.16 -1.70
N PRO A 39 4.32 0.97 -2.81
CA PRO A 39 4.46 -0.21 -3.67
C PRO A 39 5.74 -0.09 -4.52
N GLY A 40 6.44 -1.20 -4.68
CA GLY A 40 7.58 -1.31 -5.59
C GLY A 40 7.19 -2.01 -6.89
N ARG A 41 7.67 -1.49 -8.01
CA ARG A 41 7.51 -2.14 -9.32
C ARG A 41 8.03 -3.59 -9.25
N GLY A 42 7.27 -4.53 -9.78
CA GLY A 42 7.60 -5.96 -9.68
C GLY A 42 6.89 -6.69 -8.54
N GLY A 43 6.26 -5.96 -7.62
CA GLY A 43 5.30 -6.50 -6.65
C GLY A 43 5.66 -6.33 -5.17
N ALA A 44 6.81 -5.74 -4.85
CA ALA A 44 7.17 -5.44 -3.47
C ALA A 44 6.19 -4.42 -2.85
N LEU A 45 6.04 -4.44 -1.53
CA LEU A 45 5.20 -3.49 -0.81
C LEU A 45 5.74 -3.28 0.60
N GLY A 46 5.91 -2.03 1.02
CA GLY A 46 6.18 -1.66 2.41
C GLY A 46 5.25 -0.55 2.88
N PHE A 47 4.72 -0.64 4.10
CA PHE A 47 3.93 0.43 4.71
C PHE A 47 3.87 0.30 6.24
N ALA A 48 3.38 1.35 6.88
CA ALA A 48 2.98 1.36 8.29
C ALA A 48 1.55 1.87 8.45
N ASP A 49 0.87 1.41 9.50
CA ASP A 49 -0.48 1.82 9.90
C ASP A 49 -0.47 2.24 11.37
N PRO A 50 -0.40 3.55 11.67
CA PRO A 50 -0.32 4.06 13.03
C PRO A 50 -1.49 3.65 13.92
N GLU A 51 -2.69 3.57 13.37
CA GLU A 51 -3.92 3.24 14.09
C GLU A 51 -3.87 1.85 14.74
N THR A 52 -3.27 0.87 14.05
CA THR A 52 -3.11 -0.49 14.56
C THR A 52 -1.70 -0.76 15.13
N GLY A 53 -0.79 0.21 15.03
CA GLY A 53 0.63 0.02 15.40
C GLY A 53 1.37 -1.02 14.53
N THR A 54 0.84 -1.35 13.35
CA THR A 54 1.38 -2.42 12.50
C THR A 54 2.27 -1.87 11.40
N ALA A 55 3.41 -2.53 11.17
CA ALA A 55 4.24 -2.32 9.98
C ALA A 55 4.24 -3.60 9.12
N PHE A 56 4.33 -3.43 7.80
CA PHE A 56 4.30 -4.53 6.83
C PHE A 56 5.41 -4.38 5.79
N GLY A 57 6.02 -5.51 5.44
CA GLY A 57 6.99 -5.62 4.35
C GLY A 57 6.79 -6.91 3.57
N TYR A 58 6.63 -6.79 2.26
CA TYR A 58 6.62 -7.89 1.31
C TYR A 58 7.70 -7.66 0.26
N VAL A 59 8.62 -8.61 0.18
CA VAL A 59 9.72 -8.66 -0.79
C VAL A 59 9.60 -9.91 -1.63
N THR A 60 9.93 -9.81 -2.91
CA THR A 60 9.84 -10.94 -3.84
C THR A 60 10.89 -10.83 -4.94
N ASN A 61 11.38 -11.97 -5.39
CA ASN A 61 12.19 -12.09 -6.62
C ASN A 61 11.34 -12.40 -7.86
N GLY A 62 10.05 -12.71 -7.69
CA GLY A 62 9.12 -12.99 -8.79
C GLY A 62 8.54 -11.69 -9.36
N PHE A 63 9.29 -11.01 -10.22
CA PHE A 63 8.89 -9.75 -10.84
C PHE A 63 7.60 -9.91 -11.66
N ARG A 64 6.66 -8.98 -11.50
CA ARG A 64 5.42 -8.89 -12.28
C ARG A 64 5.30 -7.52 -12.95
N GLY A 65 4.52 -7.45 -14.03
CA GLY A 65 4.30 -6.20 -14.77
C GLY A 65 3.48 -5.15 -14.01
N SER A 66 2.84 -5.52 -12.89
CA SER A 66 2.09 -4.59 -12.05
C SER A 66 3.01 -3.53 -11.43
N VAL A 67 2.60 -2.27 -11.53
CA VAL A 67 3.29 -1.13 -10.91
C VAL A 67 2.81 -0.92 -9.49
N THR A 68 1.52 -1.15 -9.23
CA THR A 68 0.91 -1.06 -7.91
C THR A 68 -0.08 -2.21 -7.68
N ALA A 69 -0.57 -2.35 -6.46
CA ALA A 69 -1.62 -3.30 -6.07
C ALA A 69 -1.38 -4.76 -6.52
N ASP A 70 -0.14 -5.25 -6.40
CA ASP A 70 0.19 -6.65 -6.72
C ASP A 70 -0.70 -7.60 -5.92
N PRO A 71 -1.46 -8.52 -6.58
CA PRO A 71 -2.40 -9.40 -5.91
C PRO A 71 -1.82 -10.24 -4.77
N ARG A 72 -0.52 -10.59 -4.83
CA ARG A 72 0.15 -11.38 -3.80
C ARG A 72 0.34 -10.56 -2.52
N ALA A 73 0.90 -9.36 -2.65
CA ALA A 73 1.05 -8.44 -1.54
C ALA A 73 -0.33 -8.09 -0.94
N GLN A 74 -1.32 -7.84 -1.79
CA GLN A 74 -2.69 -7.53 -1.36
C GLN A 74 -3.38 -8.69 -0.63
N ALA A 75 -3.11 -9.95 -1.01
CA ALA A 75 -3.62 -11.10 -0.28
C ALA A 75 -3.07 -11.15 1.15
N LEU A 76 -1.79 -10.84 1.34
CA LEU A 76 -1.17 -10.77 2.67
C LEU A 76 -1.71 -9.60 3.49
N VAL A 77 -1.91 -8.42 2.89
CA VAL A 77 -2.53 -7.27 3.57
C VAL A 77 -3.94 -7.62 4.07
N ARG A 78 -4.75 -8.33 3.27
CA ARG A 78 -6.06 -8.82 3.70
C ARG A 78 -5.95 -9.81 4.87
N ALA A 79 -5.00 -10.74 4.81
CA ALA A 79 -4.78 -11.70 5.90
C ALA A 79 -4.38 -11.00 7.21
N VAL A 80 -3.49 -10.01 7.15
CA VAL A 80 -3.11 -9.18 8.30
C VAL A 80 -4.33 -8.46 8.89
N ARG A 81 -5.13 -7.81 8.04
CA ARG A 81 -6.39 -7.17 8.47
C ARG A 81 -7.29 -8.15 9.23
N THR A 82 -7.51 -9.34 8.67
CA THR A 82 -8.34 -10.37 9.32
C THR A 82 -7.76 -10.84 10.65
N ALA A 83 -6.43 -10.97 10.76
CA ALA A 83 -5.79 -11.37 12.00
C ALA A 83 -5.96 -10.31 13.10
N LEU A 84 -5.78 -9.03 12.76
CA LEU A 84 -5.95 -7.93 13.70
C LEU A 84 -7.40 -7.81 14.22
N THR A 85 -8.39 -8.04 13.36
CA THR A 85 -9.81 -8.04 13.79
C THR A 85 -10.18 -9.20 14.71
N ARG A 86 -9.39 -10.28 14.78
CA ARG A 86 -9.64 -11.41 15.69
C ARG A 86 -9.03 -11.21 17.08
N LEU A 87 -8.17 -10.21 17.24
CA LEU A 87 -7.47 -9.91 18.49
C LEU A 87 -8.14 -8.77 19.29
N ALA A 88 -9.10 -8.09 18.68
CA ALA A 88 -9.94 -7.07 19.31
C ALA A 88 -11.24 -7.69 19.83
#